data_AF-A0A511QXE0-F1
#
_entry.id   AF-A0A511QXE0-F1
#
_cell.length_a   1.000
_cell.length_b   1.000
_cell.length_c   1.000
_cell.angle_alpha   90.00
_cell.angle_beta   90.00
_cell.angle_gamma   90.00
#
_symmetry.space_group_name_H-M   'P 1'
#
loop_
_entity.id
_entity.type
_entity.pdbx_description
1 polymer ?
#
loop_
_entity_poly.entity_id
_entity_poly.type
_entity_poly.pdbx_seq_one_letter_code
_entity_poly.pdbx_strand_id
1 'polypeptide(L)'
;MGLLDVLEAEARSLRMGFLRVVSALLVLVVAGLLVLGGLLVFLWAAYLWFSSLMAPPLAALLVSLLSLLMAAGLWWRARSMLR
;
A
#
# COMPACT_ATOMS: atom_id res chain seq x y z
N MET A 1 -11.57 -44.26 -17.19
CA MET A 1 -10.59 -43.20 -17.49
C MET A 1 -11.17 -41.79 -17.35
N GLY A 2 -12.28 -41.56 -16.61
CA GLY A 2 -12.92 -40.23 -16.55
C GLY A 2 -12.63 -39.39 -15.31
N LEU A 3 -12.35 -39.99 -14.16
CA LEU A 3 -12.21 -39.25 -12.88
C LEU A 3 -10.79 -38.71 -12.64
N LEU A 4 -9.76 -39.44 -13.06
CA LEU A 4 -8.35 -39.01 -12.94
C LEU A 4 -8.06 -37.80 -13.83
N ASP A 5 -8.57 -37.80 -15.07
CA ASP A 5 -8.38 -36.67 -16.01
C ASP A 5 -9.11 -35.40 -15.54
N VAL A 6 -10.29 -35.55 -14.93
CA VAL A 6 -11.04 -34.44 -14.33
C VAL A 6 -10.31 -33.86 -13.11
N LEU A 7 -9.77 -34.72 -12.24
CA LEU A 7 -8.95 -34.29 -11.09
C LEU A 7 -7.66 -33.58 -11.54
N GLU A 8 -6.99 -34.07 -12.58
CA GLU A 8 -5.81 -33.38 -13.13
C GLU A 8 -6.14 -32.02 -13.76
N ALA A 9 -7.32 -31.89 -14.38
CA ALA A 9 -7.79 -30.63 -14.94
C ALA A 9 -8.13 -29.61 -13.84
N GLU A 10 -8.81 -30.03 -12.76
CA GLU A 10 -9.05 -29.18 -11.58
C GLU A 10 -7.76 -28.81 -10.86
N ALA A 11 -6.83 -29.75 -10.68
CA ALA A 11 -5.54 -29.45 -10.05
C ALA A 11 -4.75 -28.41 -10.83
N ARG A 12 -4.79 -28.46 -12.18
CA ARG A 12 -4.16 -27.45 -13.04
C ARG A 12 -4.86 -26.08 -12.94
N SER A 13 -6.19 -26.04 -12.92
CA SER A 13 -6.93 -24.78 -12.79
C SER A 13 -6.71 -24.12 -11.42
N LEU A 14 -6.71 -24.93 -10.34
CA LEU A 14 -6.39 -24.51 -8.98
C LEU A 14 -4.97 -23.97 -8.88
N ARG A 15 -3.99 -24.65 -9.48
CA ARG A 15 -2.59 -24.20 -9.46
C ARG A 15 -2.41 -22.87 -10.18
N MET A 16 -3.06 -22.68 -11.33
CA MET A 16 -3.02 -21.41 -12.07
C MET A 16 -3.72 -20.28 -11.31
N GLY A 17 -4.88 -20.57 -10.69
CA GLY A 17 -5.58 -19.62 -9.82
C GLY A 17 -4.75 -19.21 -8.62
N PHE A 18 -4.14 -20.18 -7.94
CA PHE A 18 -3.28 -19.94 -6.77
C PHE A 18 -2.05 -19.09 -7.13
N LEU A 19 -1.35 -19.42 -8.22
CA LEU A 19 -0.19 -18.64 -8.67
C LEU A 19 -0.56 -17.18 -9.00
N ARG A 20 -1.75 -16.95 -9.59
CA ARG A 20 -2.26 -15.61 -9.87
C ARG A 20 -2.58 -14.82 -8.61
N VAL A 21 -3.16 -15.46 -7.60
CA VAL A 21 -3.45 -14.83 -6.30
C VAL A 21 -2.16 -14.50 -5.56
N VAL A 22 -1.21 -15.43 -5.52
CA VAL A 22 0.09 -15.21 -4.86
C VAL A 22 0.86 -14.07 -5.54
N SER A 23 0.90 -14.03 -6.87
CA SER A 23 1.58 -12.95 -7.58
C SER A 23 0.90 -11.60 -7.36
N ALA A 24 -0.44 -11.54 -7.38
CA ALA A 24 -1.18 -10.32 -7.06
C ALA A 24 -0.91 -9.85 -5.62
N LEU A 25 -0.84 -10.77 -4.66
CA LEU A 25 -0.54 -10.48 -3.27
C LEU A 25 0.89 -9.94 -3.10
N LEU A 26 1.87 -10.54 -3.77
CA LEU A 26 3.26 -10.06 -3.75
C LEU A 26 3.37 -8.65 -4.33
N VAL A 27 2.71 -8.38 -5.46
CA VAL A 27 2.67 -7.04 -6.06
C VAL A 27 2.02 -6.05 -5.09
N LEU A 28 0.93 -6.42 -4.43
CA LEU A 28 0.26 -5.57 -3.45
C LEU A 28 1.17 -5.24 -2.26
N VAL A 29 1.92 -6.24 -1.75
CA VAL A 29 2.88 -6.04 -0.65
C VAL A 29 4.00 -5.10 -1.08
N VAL A 30 4.61 -5.32 -2.24
CA VAL A 30 5.68 -4.45 -2.76
C VAL A 30 5.17 -3.02 -2.98
N ALA A 31 3.98 -2.87 -3.58
CA ALA A 31 3.36 -1.56 -3.76
C ALA A 31 3.09 -0.87 -2.42
N GLY A 32 2.59 -1.60 -1.43
CA GLY A 32 2.38 -1.09 -0.08
C GLY A 32 3.67 -0.61 0.58
N LEU A 33 4.75 -1.38 0.47
CA LEU A 33 6.07 -0.99 0.98
C LEU A 33 6.62 0.26 0.29
N LEU A 34 6.49 0.36 -1.03
CA LEU A 34 6.93 1.54 -1.79
C LEU A 34 6.14 2.79 -1.40
N VAL A 35 4.82 2.68 -1.25
CA VAL A 35 3.96 3.79 -0.83
C VAL A 35 4.30 4.23 0.59
N LEU A 36 4.42 3.29 1.53
CA LEU A 36 4.78 3.59 2.92
C LEU A 36 6.18 4.20 3.02
N GLY A 37 7.16 3.62 2.33
CA GLY A 37 8.53 4.11 2.30
C GLY A 37 8.61 5.52 1.70
N GLY A 38 7.96 5.76 0.57
CA GLY A 38 7.89 7.07 -0.06
C GLY A 38 7.22 8.11 0.84
N LEU A 39 6.13 7.75 1.52
CA LEU A 39 5.44 8.63 2.47
C LEU A 39 6.33 9.01 3.65
N LEU A 40 7.02 8.04 4.27
CA LEU A 40 7.92 8.29 5.40
C LEU A 40 9.09 9.20 5.00
N VAL A 41 9.73 8.91 3.87
CA VAL A 41 10.84 9.73 3.35
C VAL A 41 10.35 11.15 3.01
N PHE A 42 9.16 11.28 2.43
CA PHE A 42 8.55 12.57 2.13
C PHE A 42 8.28 13.39 3.40
N LEU A 43 7.69 12.78 4.42
CA LEU A 43 7.42 13.44 5.70
C LEU A 43 8.73 13.82 6.42
N TRP A 44 9.75 12.97 6.37
CA TRP A 44 11.07 13.27 6.89
C TRP A 44 11.69 14.49 6.18
N ALA A 45 11.68 14.50 4.85
CA ALA A 45 12.22 15.60 4.06
C ALA A 45 11.45 16.91 4.34
N ALA A 46 10.13 16.84 4.44
CA ALA A 46 9.29 17.98 4.82
C ALA A 46 9.66 18.51 6.21
N TYR A 47 9.88 17.63 7.19
CA TYR A 47 10.31 18.02 8.53
C TYR A 47 11.66 18.75 8.52
N LEU A 48 12.66 18.19 7.83
CA LEU A 48 13.97 18.83 7.71
C LEU A 48 13.84 20.22 7.07
N TRP A 49 13.06 20.34 5.99
CA TRP A 49 12.81 21.63 5.34
C TRP A 49 12.16 22.63 6.29
N PHE A 50 11.05 22.27 6.97
CA PHE A 50 10.39 23.17 7.91
C PHE A 50 11.28 23.52 9.11
N SER A 51 12.07 22.57 9.61
CA SER A 51 12.99 22.82 10.72
C SER A 51 14.07 23.87 10.40
N SER A 52 14.38 24.08 9.11
CA SER A 52 15.30 25.14 8.68
C SER A 52 14.67 26.55 8.72
N LEU A 53 13.34 26.64 8.71
CA LEU A 53 12.59 27.89 8.62
C LEU A 53 11.96 28.30 9.96
N MET A 54 11.69 27.34 10.85
CA MET A 54 10.92 27.55 12.07
C MET A 54 11.37 26.62 13.20
N ALA A 55 10.95 26.92 14.43
CA ALA A 55 11.32 26.14 15.60
C ALA A 55 10.89 24.65 15.46
N PRO A 56 11.70 23.69 15.96
CA PRO A 56 11.42 22.25 15.85
C PRO A 56 10.00 21.79 16.24
N PRO A 57 9.37 22.30 17.32
CA PRO A 57 8.02 21.86 17.69
C PRO A 57 6.94 22.32 16.68
N LEU A 58 7.09 23.52 16.11
CA LEU A 58 6.17 24.03 15.09
C LEU A 58 6.29 23.24 13.78
N ALA A 59 7.53 22.90 13.38
CA ALA A 59 7.78 22.05 12.22
C ALA A 59 7.15 20.65 12.38
N ALA A 60 7.30 20.03 13.57
CA ALA A 60 6.70 18.72 13.86
C ALA A 60 5.17 18.77 13.80
N LEU A 61 4.56 19.85 14.30
CA LEU A 61 3.10 20.04 14.26
C LEU A 61 2.59 20.15 12.82
N LEU A 62 3.24 20.95 11.97
CA LEU A 62 2.86 21.08 10.56
C LEU A 62 3.00 19.77 9.79
N VAL A 63 4.09 19.03 9.99
CA VAL A 63 4.28 17.73 9.34
C VAL A 63 3.25 16.71 9.81
N SER A 64 2.90 16.74 11.10
CA SER A 64 1.83 15.88 11.65
C SER A 64 0.48 16.20 11.03
N LEU A 65 0.12 17.49 10.90
CA LEU A 65 -1.09 17.90 10.19
C LEU A 65 -1.09 17.45 8.72
N LEU A 66 0.05 17.55 8.06
CA LEU A 66 0.21 17.13 6.67
C LEU A 66 0.04 15.61 6.51
N SER A 67 0.59 14.83 7.45
CA SER A 67 0.38 13.37 7.51
C SER A 67 -1.09 13.00 7.73
N LEU A 68 -1.80 13.73 8.59
CA LEU A 68 -3.23 13.52 8.86
C LEU A 68 -4.07 13.82 7.61
N LEU A 69 -3.75 14.89 6.89
CA LEU A 69 -4.40 15.22 5.62
C LEU A 69 -4.20 14.13 4.57
N MET A 70 -2.97 13.60 4.44
CA MET A 70 -2.70 12.49 3.52
C MET A 70 -3.45 11.22 3.93
N ALA A 71 -3.48 10.88 5.22
CA ALA A 71 -4.21 9.73 5.73
C ALA A 71 -5.73 9.87 5.47
N ALA A 72 -6.30 11.04 5.72
CA ALA A 72 -7.71 11.33 5.43
C ALA A 72 -8.04 11.21 3.92
N GLY A 73 -7.15 11.72 3.06
CA GLY A 73 -7.29 11.60 1.61
C GLY A 73 -7.24 10.16 1.11
N LEU A 74 -6.30 9.36 1.61
CA LEU A 74 -6.21 7.93 1.32
C LEU A 74 -7.44 7.16 1.78
N TRP A 75 -7.92 7.44 3.00
CA TRP A 75 -9.13 6.84 3.54
C TRP A 75 -10.37 7.18 2.70
N TRP A 76 -10.50 8.43 2.28
CA TRP A 76 -11.61 8.85 1.42
C TRP A 76 -11.59 8.13 0.07
N ARG A 77 -10.41 8.02 -0.56
CA ARG A 77 -10.24 7.29 -1.81
C ARG A 77 -10.56 5.81 -1.65
N ALA A 78 -10.06 5.17 -0.60
CA ALA A 78 -10.37 3.78 -0.28
C ALA A 78 -11.89 3.59 -0.11
N ARG A 79 -12.55 4.49 0.63
CA ARG A 79 -14.01 4.46 0.82
C ARG A 79 -14.78 4.63 -0.49
N SER A 80 -14.30 5.48 -1.41
CA SER A 80 -14.96 5.71 -2.70
C SER A 80 -14.89 4.50 -3.64
N MET A 81 -13.91 3.61 -3.47
CA MET A 81 -13.77 2.39 -4.28
C MET A 81 -14.65 1.23 -3.77
N LEU A 82 -15.17 1.33 -2.55
CA LEU A 82 -16.04 0.33 -1.92
C LEU A 82 -17.54 0.61 -2.15
N ARG A 83 -17.87 1.73 -2.80
CA ARG A 83 -19.24 2.12 -3.18
C ARG A 83 -19.40 1.97 -4.68
#